data_AF-A0A9J7BME0-F1
#
_entry.id   AF-A0A9J7BME0-F1
#
_cell.length_a   1.000
_cell.length_b   1.000
_cell.length_c   1.000
_cell.angle_alpha   90.00
_cell.angle_beta   90.00
_cell.angle_gamma   90.00
#
_symmetry.space_group_name_H-M   'P 1'
#
loop_
_entity.id
_entity.type
_entity.pdbx_description
1 polymer ?
#
loop_
_entity_poly.entity_id
_entity_poly.type
_entity_poly.pdbx_seq_one_letter_code
_entity_poly.pdbx_strand_id
1 'polypeptide(L)' 'MAELEQVWKDVEPRLDEKKLSLDVRDLTYSDAGGKKVLRDMFVRNSAEFVTSNDWSHHLAEEIKNTNVAYRNGRA' A
#
# COMPACT_ATOMS: atom_id res chain seq x y z
N MET A 1 11.19 3.28 9.92
CA MET A 1 11.35 2.80 8.53
C MET A 1 11.12 3.96 7.58
N ALA A 2 12.19 4.61 7.12
CA ALA A 2 12.12 5.77 6.23
C ALA A 2 12.37 5.39 4.75
N GLU A 3 12.93 4.21 4.50
CA GLU A 3 13.42 3.82 3.16
C GLU A 3 12.28 3.58 2.17
N LEU A 4 11.20 2.89 2.57
CA LEU A 4 10.04 2.68 1.69
C LEU A 4 9.34 3.99 1.35
N GLU A 5 9.17 4.90 2.31
CA GLU A 5 8.57 6.21 2.07
C GLU A 5 9.46 7.06 1.15
N GLN A 6 10.78 7.02 1.34
CA GLN A 6 11.72 7.78 0.53
C GLN A 6 11.79 7.27 -0.91
N VAL A 7 11.86 5.95 -1.09
CA VAL A 7 11.81 5.32 -2.42
C VAL A 7 10.47 5.61 -3.09
N TRP A 8 9.36 5.55 -2.37
CA TRP A 8 8.06 5.89 -2.93
C TRP A 8 8.00 7.35 -3.40
N LYS A 9 8.49 8.31 -2.61
CA LYS A 9 8.52 9.73 -3.01
C LYS A 9 9.37 10.00 -4.24
N ASP A 10 10.43 9.22 -4.48
CA ASP A 10 11.26 9.35 -5.69
C ASP A 10 10.56 8.78 -6.93
N VAL A 11 9.84 7.68 -6.75
CA VAL A 11 9.27 6.89 -7.84
C VAL A 11 7.85 7.33 -8.19
N GLU A 12 7.01 7.71 -7.21
CA GLU A 12 5.62 8.16 -7.39
C GLU A 12 5.46 9.23 -8.49
N PRO A 13 6.27 10.30 -8.55
CA PRO A 13 6.12 11.34 -9.58
C PRO A 13 6.35 10.83 -11.01
N ARG A 14 7.04 9.68 -11.15
CA ARG A 14 7.39 9.07 -12.44
C ARG A 14 6.35 8.04 -12.89
N LEU A 15 5.50 7.58 -11.97
CA LEU A 15 4.57 6.49 -12.23
C LEU A 15 3.25 6.96 -12.86
N ASP A 16 2.90 8.25 -12.77
CA ASP A 16 1.63 8.79 -13.27
C ASP A 16 0.42 7.98 -12.73
N GLU A 17 -0.76 7.97 -13.36
CA GLU A 17 -1.91 7.15 -12.91
C GLU A 17 -1.76 5.65 -13.28
N LYS A 18 -0.52 5.15 -13.47
CA LYS A 18 -0.31 3.77 -13.91
C LYS A 18 -0.67 2.79 -12.79
N LYS A 19 -1.37 1.74 -13.18
CA LYS A 19 -1.70 0.64 -12.29
C LYS A 19 -0.42 -0.07 -11.83
N LEU A 20 -0.24 -0.18 -10.52
CA LEU A 20 0.91 -0.85 -9.91
C LEU A 20 0.57 -2.27 -9.47
N SER A 21 1.57 -3.14 -9.46
CA SER A 21 1.52 -4.43 -8.78
C SER A 21 2.62 -4.47 -7.72
N LEU A 22 2.23 -4.64 -6.45
CA LEU A 22 3.11 -4.70 -5.29
C LEU A 22 3.21 -6.14 -4.79
N ASP A 23 4.41 -6.69 -4.86
CA ASP A 23 4.71 -7.98 -4.27
C ASP A 23 4.96 -7.83 -2.77
N VAL A 24 4.09 -8.43 -1.95
CA VAL A 24 4.20 -8.41 -0.48
C VAL A 24 4.37 -9.81 0.09
N ARG A 25 4.72 -10.81 -0.74
CA ARG A 25 4.84 -12.21 -0.33
C ARG A 25 5.97 -12.46 0.65
N ASP A 26 7.11 -11.80 0.40
CA ASP A 26 8.31 -11.84 1.23
C ASP A 26 8.35 -10.77 2.33
N LEU A 27 7.33 -9.90 2.34
CA LEU A 27 7.20 -8.92 3.41
C LEU A 27 6.90 -9.69 4.71
N THR A 28 7.71 -9.47 5.74
CA THR A 28 7.63 -10.22 7.01
C THR A 28 7.17 -9.34 8.16
N TYR A 29 7.34 -8.02 8.02
CA TYR A 29 6.89 -7.03 8.98
C TYR A 29 6.66 -5.69 8.29
N SER A 30 5.57 -5.00 8.65
CA SER A 30 5.29 -3.64 8.19
C SER A 30 4.78 -2.82 9.36
N ASP A 31 5.58 -1.85 9.80
CA ASP A 31 5.20 -0.90 10.85
C ASP A 31 4.11 0.08 10.34
N ALA A 32 3.51 0.86 11.24
CA ALA A 32 2.53 1.90 10.91
C ALA A 32 2.99 2.82 9.75
N GLY A 33 4.29 3.16 9.71
CA GLY A 33 4.87 3.92 8.59
C GLY A 33 4.80 3.19 7.25
N GLY A 34 5.18 1.92 7.22
CA GLY A 34 5.14 1.09 6.00
C GLY A 34 3.71 0.88 5.50
N LYS A 35 2.78 0.62 6.41
CA LYS A 35 1.34 0.50 6.10
C LYS A 35 0.76 1.77 5.50
N LYS A 36 1.19 2.96 5.97
CA LYS A 36 0.77 4.24 5.41
C LYS A 36 1.22 4.41 3.97
N VAL A 37 2.46 4.05 3.64
CA VAL A 37 2.99 4.15 2.27
C VAL A 37 2.27 3.17 1.33
N LEU A 38 2.07 1.92 1.73
CA LEU A 38 1.33 0.94 0.93
C LEU A 38 -0.12 1.40 0.67
N ARG A 39 -0.74 2.08 1.63
CA ARG A 39 -2.07 2.68 1.45
C ARG A 39 -2.04 3.82 0.44
N ASP A 40 -1.05 4.69 0.49
CA ASP A 40 -0.91 5.79 -0.47
C ASP A 40 -0.73 5.26 -1.90
N MET A 41 0.09 4.22 -2.07
CA MET A 41 0.25 3.47 -3.33
C MET A 41 -1.10 2.90 -3.82
N PHE A 42 -1.88 2.26 -2.94
CA PHE A 42 -3.19 1.71 -3.27
C PHE A 42 -4.17 2.81 -3.73
N VAL A 43 -4.23 3.94 -3.04
CA VAL A 43 -5.17 5.02 -3.33
C VAL A 43 -4.84 5.75 -4.62
N ARG A 44 -3.57 6.08 -4.83
CA ARG A 44 -3.15 6.91 -5.96
C ARG A 44 -3.03 6.13 -7.26
N ASN A 45 -2.61 4.88 -7.18
CA ASN A 45 -2.22 4.09 -8.35
C ASN A 45 -3.07 2.81 -8.52
N SER A 46 -4.15 2.66 -7.76
CA SER A 46 -4.99 1.45 -7.78
C SER A 46 -4.16 0.16 -7.65
N ALA A 47 -3.16 0.19 -6.76
CA ALA A 47 -2.15 -0.85 -6.71
C ALA A 47 -2.76 -2.22 -6.35
N GLU A 48 -2.35 -3.26 -7.06
CA GLU A 48 -2.71 -4.65 -6.77
C GLU A 48 -1.65 -5.30 -5.89
N PHE A 49 -2.07 -5.84 -4.74
CA PHE A 49 -1.18 -6.58 -3.85
C PHE A 49 -1.13 -8.05 -4.26
N VAL A 50 0.07 -8.53 -4.58
CA VAL A 50 0.36 -9.95 -4.80
C VAL A 50 0.71 -10.58 -3.46
N THR A 51 -0.11 -11.55 -3.03
CA THR A 51 -0.01 -12.21 -1.73
C THR A 51 0.17 -13.72 -1.92
N SER A 52 0.73 -14.42 -0.93
CA SER A 52 0.93 -15.89 -1.01
C SER A 52 0.88 -16.61 0.33
N ASN A 53 0.62 -15.89 1.42
CA ASN A 53 0.47 -16.44 2.76
C ASN A 53 -0.60 -15.64 3.52
N ASP A 54 -1.14 -16.22 4.60
CA ASP A 54 -2.22 -15.61 5.37
C ASP A 54 -1.87 -14.21 5.89
N TRP A 55 -0.60 -14.00 6.27
CA TRP A 55 -0.13 -12.71 6.76
C TRP A 55 -0.17 -11.63 5.67
N SER A 56 0.34 -11.92 4.48
CA SER A 56 0.34 -10.98 3.33
C SER A 56 -1.07 -10.72 2.82
N HIS A 57 -1.96 -11.71 2.88
CA HIS A 57 -3.38 -11.52 2.60
C HIS A 57 -4.03 -10.58 3.60
N HIS A 58 -3.83 -10.83 4.90
CA HIS A 58 -4.37 -10.00 5.97
C HIS A 58 -3.88 -8.56 5.88
N LEU A 59 -2.59 -8.35 5.57
CA LEU A 59 -2.03 -7.02 5.34
C LEU A 59 -2.71 -6.31 4.18
N ALA A 60 -2.90 -6.98 3.04
CA ALA A 60 -3.57 -6.40 1.88
C ALA A 60 -5.02 -6.01 2.20
N GLU A 61 -5.74 -6.83 2.95
CA GLU A 61 -7.10 -6.52 3.42
C GLU A 61 -7.12 -5.35 4.40
N GLU A 62 -6.19 -5.28 5.35
CA GLU A 62 -6.08 -4.17 6.30
C GLU A 62 -5.88 -2.83 5.57
N ILE A 63 -5.01 -2.81 4.55
CA ILE A 63 -4.75 -1.63 3.72
C ILE A 63 -6.01 -1.20 2.95
N LYS A 64 -6.70 -2.16 2.32
CA LYS A 64 -7.95 -1.93 1.57
C LYS A 64 -9.09 -1.45 2.47
N ASN A 65 -9.33 -2.11 3.60
CA ASN A 65 -10.41 -1.79 4.52
C ASN A 65 -10.22 -0.43 5.20
N THR A 66 -8.98 -0.05 5.50
CA THR A 66 -8.73 1.29 6.04
C THR A 66 -9.10 2.38 5.02
N ASN A 67 -8.92 2.14 3.72
CA ASN A 67 -9.34 3.09 2.70
C ASN A 67 -10.87 3.31 2.68
N VAL A 68 -11.66 2.25 2.83
CA VAL A 68 -13.13 2.34 2.88
C VAL A 68 -13.58 3.23 4.05
N ALA A 69 -12.94 3.12 5.21
CA ALA A 69 -13.23 3.96 6.37
C ALA A 69 -12.90 5.44 6.12
N TYR A 70 -11.78 5.76 5.46
CA TYR A 70 -11.45 7.15 5.10
C TYR A 70 -12.34 7.72 3.99
N ARG A 71 -12.87 6.88 3.10
CA ARG A 71 -13.78 7.28 2.01
C ARG A 71 -15.22 7.50 2.50
N ASN A 72 -15.66 6.78 3.53
CA ASN A 72 -16.98 6.94 4.16
C ASN A 72 -17.02 8.01 5.28
N GLY A 73 -15.89 8.62 5.64
CA GLY A 73 -15.78 9.66 6.68
C GLY A 73 -15.81 11.11 6.17
N ARG A 74 -16.25 11.36 4.93
CA ARG A 74 -16.49 12.71 4.40
C ARG A 74 -17.97 12.88 4.04
N ALA A 75 -18.76 13.32 5.03
CA ALA A 75 -19.99 14.08 4.86
C ALA A 75 -20.02 15.13 5.97
#